data_AF-D2U3Q9-F1
#
_entry.id   AF-D2U3Q9-F1
#
_cell.length_a   1.000
_cell.length_b   1.000
_cell.length_c   1.000
_cell.angle_alpha   90.00
_cell.angle_beta   90.00
_cell.angle_gamma   90.00
#
_symmetry.space_group_name_H-M   'P 1'
#
loop_
_entity.id
_entity.type
_entity.pdbx_description
1 polymer ?
#
loop_
_entity_poly.entity_id
_entity_poly.type
_entity_poly.pdbx_seq_one_letter_code
_entity_poly.pdbx_strand_id
1 'polypeptide(L)'
;MGANIEATALAFTGIDPNNPLRNAVDEYTALHAIFKMVRKGIKNNDCNRAIIVAHNANFDHSFIMAAAQRANLKRNPFHPFATFDTATLSGLVFGQTILAKACYTAGIPFDGKQAHGALYDTDRTALLFCEIVNKWKKLGGWPLTTD
;
A
#
# COMPACT_ATOMS: atom_id res chain seq x y z
N MET A 1 27.90 -2.32 -5.82
CA MET A 1 26.96 -2.54 -6.94
C MET A 1 25.80 -1.58 -6.77
N GLY A 2 25.47 -0.81 -7.80
CA GLY A 2 24.34 0.13 -7.79
C GLY A 2 23.00 -0.56 -8.04
N ALA A 3 21.90 0.18 -7.92
CA ALA A 3 20.57 -0.32 -8.28
C ALA A 3 20.42 -0.41 -9.81
N ASN A 4 19.76 -1.47 -10.28
CA ASN A 4 19.33 -1.58 -11.68
C ASN A 4 18.05 -0.76 -11.89
N ILE A 5 17.98 0.01 -12.98
CA ILE A 5 16.82 0.84 -13.32
C ILE A 5 16.43 0.52 -14.77
N GLU A 6 15.31 -0.19 -14.92
CA GLU A 6 14.76 -0.54 -16.23
C GLU A 6 14.13 0.67 -16.91
N ALA A 7 14.49 0.92 -18.17
CA ALA A 7 13.94 2.04 -18.95
C ALA A 7 12.41 1.94 -19.11
N THR A 8 11.88 0.72 -19.22
CA THR A 8 10.44 0.47 -19.32
C THR A 8 9.68 0.84 -18.04
N ALA A 9 10.28 0.69 -16.86
CA ALA A 9 9.69 1.11 -15.59
C ALA A 9 9.62 2.65 -15.48
N LEU A 10 10.66 3.35 -15.96
CA LEU A 10 10.64 4.83 -16.02
C LEU A 10 9.60 5.34 -17.00
N ALA A 11 9.51 4.74 -18.19
CA ALA A 11 8.50 5.08 -19.19
C ALA A 11 7.07 4.87 -18.67
N PHE A 12 6.85 3.82 -17.86
CA PHE A 12 5.56 3.52 -17.25
C PHE A 12 5.17 4.48 -16.12
N THR A 13 6.12 4.82 -15.25
CA THR A 13 5.86 5.67 -14.06
C THR A 13 6.00 7.17 -14.35
N GLY A 14 6.69 7.54 -15.42
CA GLY A 14 7.07 8.93 -15.71
C GLY A 14 8.12 9.51 -14.76
N ILE A 15 8.76 8.68 -13.92
CA ILE A 15 9.77 9.13 -12.96
C ILE A 15 11.08 9.43 -13.69
N ASP A 16 11.64 10.62 -13.45
CA ASP A 16 13.05 10.92 -13.68
C ASP A 16 13.81 10.86 -12.34
N PRO A 17 14.63 9.82 -12.09
CA PRO A 17 15.39 9.68 -10.85
C PRO A 17 16.42 10.80 -10.62
N ASN A 18 16.89 11.47 -11.68
CA ASN A 18 17.94 12.49 -11.63
C ASN A 18 17.39 13.91 -11.54
N ASN A 19 16.05 14.07 -11.53
CA ASN A 19 15.42 15.38 -11.42
C ASN A 19 15.76 16.05 -10.08
N PRO A 20 16.45 17.21 -10.06
CA PRO A 20 16.85 17.87 -8.83
C PRO A 20 15.67 18.39 -8.00
N LEU A 21 14.51 18.61 -8.62
CA LEU A 21 13.28 19.05 -7.96
C LEU A 21 12.47 17.89 -7.36
N ARG A 22 12.91 16.63 -7.55
CA ARG A 22 12.24 15.44 -7.00
C ARG A 22 12.30 15.39 -5.47
N ASN A 23 13.23 16.12 -4.85
CA ASN A 23 13.48 16.09 -3.40
C ASN A 23 13.64 14.65 -2.88
N ALA A 24 14.38 13.83 -3.64
CA ALA A 24 14.62 12.45 -3.28
C ALA A 24 15.42 12.37 -1.97
N VAL A 25 15.03 11.46 -1.09
CA VAL A 25 15.78 11.08 0.12
C VAL A 25 16.24 9.64 -0.01
N ASP A 26 17.24 9.26 0.78
CA ASP A 26 17.69 7.88 0.85
C ASP A 26 16.65 6.94 1.47
N GLU A 27 16.79 5.63 1.22
CA GLU A 27 15.86 4.59 1.70
C GLU A 27 15.73 4.59 3.23
N TYR A 28 16.83 4.82 3.96
CA TYR A 28 16.81 4.86 5.42
C TYR A 28 15.95 6.02 5.91
N THR A 29 16.18 7.23 5.40
CA THR A 29 15.44 8.44 5.79
C THR A 29 13.93 8.25 5.56
N ALA A 30 13.53 7.76 4.39
CA ALA A 30 12.12 7.51 4.08
C ALA A 30 11.49 6.44 4.98
N LEU A 31 12.08 5.23 5.03
CA LEU A 31 11.50 4.11 5.75
C LEU A 31 11.57 4.30 7.27
N HIS A 32 12.62 4.95 7.80
CA HIS A 32 12.70 5.29 9.21
C HIS A 32 11.56 6.21 9.64
N ALA A 33 11.23 7.24 8.82
CA ALA A 33 10.11 8.14 9.07
C ALA A 33 8.76 7.39 9.05
N ILE A 34 8.54 6.55 8.03
CA ILE A 34 7.34 5.70 7.91
C ILE A 34 7.23 4.77 9.13
N PHE A 35 8.29 4.03 9.48
CA PHE A 35 8.26 3.09 10.60
C PHE A 35 8.03 3.79 11.95
N LYS A 36 8.55 5.01 12.13
CA LYS A 36 8.29 5.81 13.33
C LYS A 36 6.80 6.15 13.45
N MET A 37 6.18 6.59 12.35
CA MET A 37 4.74 6.90 12.30
C MET A 37 3.90 5.65 12.54
N VAL A 38 4.22 4.52 11.89
CA VAL A 38 3.52 3.25 12.07
C VAL A 38 3.61 2.74 13.50
N ARG A 39 4.79 2.76 14.14
CA ARG A 39 4.94 2.34 15.55
C ARG A 39 4.11 3.19 16.51
N LYS A 40 4.01 4.51 16.25
CA LYS A 40 3.12 5.39 17.01
C LYS A 40 1.65 4.98 16.82
N GLY A 41 1.24 4.68 15.59
CA GLY A 41 -0.10 4.18 15.29
C GLY A 41 -0.44 2.86 15.99
N ILE A 42 0.50 1.90 15.97
CA ILE A 42 0.37 0.61 16.68
C ILE A 42 0.10 0.83 18.17
N LYS A 43 0.94 1.67 18.82
CA LYS A 43 0.77 1.99 20.26
C LYS A 43 -0.56 2.67 20.55
N ASN A 44 -0.99 3.60 19.70
CA ASN A 44 -2.21 4.38 19.91
C ASN A 44 -3.50 3.56 19.73
N ASN A 45 -3.46 2.48 18.95
CA ASN A 45 -4.61 1.62 18.66
C ASN A 45 -4.54 0.27 19.37
N ASP A 46 -3.65 0.13 20.36
CA ASP A 46 -3.44 -1.11 21.13
C ASP A 46 -3.27 -2.36 20.25
N CYS A 47 -2.52 -2.20 19.15
CA CYS A 47 -2.20 -3.29 18.24
C CYS A 47 -0.82 -3.87 18.57
N ASN A 48 -0.57 -5.11 18.13
CA ASN A 48 0.72 -5.77 18.35
C ASN A 48 1.70 -5.52 17.18
N ARG A 49 1.19 -5.43 15.94
CA ARG A 49 1.98 -5.34 14.72
C ARG A 49 1.21 -4.67 13.59
N ALA A 50 1.90 -4.09 12.61
CA ALA A 50 1.28 -3.58 11.38
C ALA A 50 1.23 -4.65 10.29
N ILE A 51 0.19 -4.59 9.45
CA ILE A 51 0.06 -5.39 8.23
C ILE A 51 0.00 -4.43 7.03
N ILE A 52 0.70 -4.76 5.94
CA ILE A 52 0.66 -3.94 4.72
C ILE A 52 -0.64 -4.22 3.99
N VAL A 53 -1.39 -3.15 3.69
CA VAL A 53 -2.49 -3.15 2.74
C VAL A 53 -1.97 -2.53 1.45
N ALA A 54 -2.10 -3.24 0.32
CA ALA A 54 -1.68 -2.77 -1.00
C ALA A 54 -2.47 -3.49 -2.10
N HIS A 55 -2.28 -3.13 -3.36
CA HIS A 55 -2.96 -3.74 -4.51
C HIS A 55 -1.98 -4.61 -5.31
N ASN A 56 -2.18 -5.93 -5.30
CA ASN A 56 -1.13 -6.93 -5.58
C ASN A 56 0.00 -6.88 -4.52
N ALA A 57 -0.39 -6.89 -3.24
CA ALA A 57 0.42 -6.45 -2.11
C ALA A 57 1.80 -7.11 -1.93
N ASN A 58 2.03 -8.31 -2.49
CA ASN A 58 3.34 -8.95 -2.47
C ASN A 58 4.40 -8.09 -3.18
N PHE A 59 4.03 -7.36 -4.24
CA PHE A 59 4.93 -6.46 -4.95
C PHE A 59 5.48 -5.39 -3.99
N ASP A 60 4.62 -4.56 -3.41
CA ASP A 60 5.01 -3.48 -2.49
C ASP A 60 5.74 -4.01 -1.25
N HIS A 61 5.24 -5.10 -0.67
CA HIS A 61 5.84 -5.74 0.49
C HIS A 61 7.29 -6.16 0.21
N SER A 62 7.54 -6.84 -0.92
CA SER A 62 8.88 -7.29 -1.28
C SER A 62 9.89 -6.14 -1.40
N PHE A 63 9.48 -5.01 -2.01
CA PHE A 63 10.33 -3.83 -2.14
C PHE A 63 10.59 -3.15 -0.79
N ILE A 64 9.57 -3.01 0.07
CA ILE A 64 9.73 -2.43 1.42
C ILE A 64 10.66 -3.29 2.27
N MET A 65 10.52 -4.62 2.23
CA MET A 65 11.39 -5.53 2.99
C MET A 65 12.84 -5.47 2.50
N ALA A 66 13.05 -5.50 1.19
CA ALA A 66 14.40 -5.42 0.60
C ALA A 66 15.08 -4.07 0.89
N ALA A 67 14.35 -2.95 0.79
CA ALA A 67 14.87 -1.63 1.14
C ALA A 67 15.17 -1.50 2.64
N ALA A 68 14.31 -2.03 3.51
CA ALA A 68 14.57 -2.05 4.95
C ALA A 68 15.82 -2.87 5.31
N GLN A 69 16.06 -3.98 4.60
CA GLN A 69 17.26 -4.78 4.76
C GLN A 69 18.53 -4.03 4.30
N ARG A 70 18.50 -3.42 3.11
CA ARG A 70 19.63 -2.59 2.61
C ARG A 70 19.95 -1.41 3.53
N ALA A 71 18.91 -0.79 4.09
CA ALA A 71 19.02 0.33 5.03
C ALA A 71 19.35 -0.10 6.48
N ASN A 72 19.52 -1.40 6.76
CA ASN A 72 19.82 -1.94 8.09
C ASN A 72 18.81 -1.50 9.19
N LEU A 73 17.52 -1.44 8.86
CA LEU A 73 16.45 -1.04 9.79
C LEU A 73 16.01 -2.20 10.69
N LYS A 74 16.53 -2.25 11.92
CA LYS A 74 16.34 -3.38 12.86
C LYS A 74 14.92 -3.61 13.39
N ARG A 75 14.09 -2.58 13.49
CA ARG A 75 12.76 -2.65 14.16
C ARG A 75 11.60 -2.55 13.17
N ASN A 76 11.61 -3.32 12.08
CA ASN A 76 10.53 -3.26 11.09
C ASN A 76 9.16 -3.60 11.73
N PRO A 77 8.20 -2.66 11.77
CA PRO A 77 6.91 -2.86 12.45
C PRO A 77 5.93 -3.71 11.65
N PHE A 78 6.21 -3.96 10.36
CA PHE A 78 5.33 -4.72 9.50
C PHE A 78 5.49 -6.23 9.72
N HIS A 79 4.42 -6.97 9.45
CA HIS A 79 4.44 -8.43 9.40
C HIS A 79 5.39 -8.92 8.30
N PRO A 80 6.24 -9.94 8.54
CA PRO A 80 7.30 -10.33 7.60
C PRO A 80 6.80 -11.04 6.34
N PHE A 81 5.50 -11.36 6.23
CA PHE A 81 4.97 -12.14 5.10
C PHE A 81 3.46 -11.92 4.88
N ALA A 82 2.68 -11.78 5.95
CA ALA A 82 1.25 -11.50 5.84
C ALA A 82 1.00 -10.08 5.30
N THR A 83 0.05 -9.99 4.38
CA THR A 83 -0.44 -8.75 3.75
C THR A 83 -1.96 -8.85 3.59
N PHE A 84 -2.61 -7.70 3.42
CA PHE A 84 -3.98 -7.61 2.92
C PHE A 84 -3.95 -7.10 1.48
N ASP A 85 -4.20 -8.01 0.54
CA ASP A 85 -4.21 -7.69 -0.88
C ASP A 85 -5.60 -7.21 -1.33
N THR A 86 -5.68 -5.94 -1.69
CA THR A 86 -6.93 -5.34 -2.18
C THR A 86 -7.33 -5.85 -3.55
N ALA A 87 -6.44 -6.47 -4.35
CA ALA A 87 -6.84 -7.15 -5.58
C ALA A 87 -7.71 -8.38 -5.28
N THR A 88 -7.28 -9.22 -4.33
CA THR A 88 -8.08 -10.37 -3.84
C THR A 88 -9.38 -9.91 -3.20
N LEU A 89 -9.33 -8.94 -2.28
CA LEU A 89 -10.51 -8.45 -1.57
C LEU A 89 -11.54 -7.81 -2.52
N SER A 90 -11.07 -7.07 -3.53
CA SER A 90 -11.95 -6.48 -4.55
C SER A 90 -12.53 -7.53 -5.48
N GLY A 91 -11.78 -8.60 -5.77
CA GLY A 91 -12.31 -9.76 -6.50
C GLY A 91 -13.51 -10.38 -5.77
N LEU A 92 -13.42 -10.52 -4.44
CA LEU A 92 -14.52 -11.03 -3.61
C LEU A 92 -15.71 -10.07 -3.55
N VAL A 93 -15.46 -8.78 -3.27
CA VAL A 93 -16.54 -7.83 -2.94
C VAL A 93 -17.15 -7.15 -4.16
N PHE A 94 -16.35 -6.88 -5.19
CA PHE A 94 -16.75 -6.10 -6.37
C PHE A 94 -16.62 -6.88 -7.68
N GLY A 95 -16.07 -8.10 -7.68
CA GLY A 95 -15.82 -8.87 -8.90
C GLY A 95 -14.77 -8.22 -9.81
N GLN A 96 -13.90 -7.36 -9.26
CA GLN A 96 -12.87 -6.62 -10.02
C GLN A 96 -11.52 -6.75 -9.34
N THR A 97 -10.47 -7.06 -10.10
CA THR A 97 -9.09 -7.17 -9.60
C THR A 97 -8.18 -6.04 -10.06
N ILE A 98 -8.65 -5.16 -10.95
CA ILE A 98 -7.90 -3.98 -11.40
C ILE A 98 -8.32 -2.80 -10.54
N LEU A 99 -7.37 -2.13 -9.87
CA LEU A 99 -7.61 -1.01 -8.94
C LEU A 99 -8.62 0.00 -9.48
N ALA A 100 -8.40 0.52 -10.69
CA ALA A 100 -9.29 1.52 -11.30
C ALA A 100 -10.72 1.00 -11.45
N LYS A 101 -10.91 -0.25 -11.93
CA LYS A 101 -12.22 -0.86 -12.09
C LYS A 101 -12.89 -1.12 -10.74
N ALA A 102 -12.14 -1.60 -9.75
CA ALA A 102 -12.63 -1.80 -8.39
C ALA A 102 -13.08 -0.47 -7.76
N CYS A 103 -12.32 0.61 -7.92
CA CYS A 103 -12.70 1.95 -7.49
C CYS A 103 -13.99 2.42 -8.18
N TYR A 104 -14.11 2.27 -9.50
CA TYR A 104 -15.34 2.63 -10.23
C TYR A 104 -16.56 1.84 -9.72
N THR A 105 -16.43 0.53 -9.52
CA THR A 105 -17.51 -0.30 -8.98
C THR A 105 -17.86 0.06 -7.53
N ALA A 106 -16.87 0.48 -6.73
CA ALA A 106 -17.06 0.97 -5.37
C ALA A 106 -17.62 2.41 -5.28
N GLY A 107 -17.81 3.10 -6.42
CA GLY A 107 -18.24 4.51 -6.44
C GLY A 107 -17.14 5.50 -6.01
N ILE A 108 -15.87 5.08 -6.02
CA ILE A 108 -14.71 5.92 -5.69
C ILE A 108 -14.19 6.55 -7.00
N PRO A 109 -14.10 7.90 -7.09
CA PRO A 109 -13.53 8.55 -8.25
C PRO A 109 -12.08 8.10 -8.52
N PHE A 110 -11.77 7.76 -9.77
CA PHE A 110 -10.45 7.36 -10.20
C PHE A 110 -10.06 8.06 -11.51
N ASP A 111 -8.95 8.79 -11.48
CA ASP A 111 -8.38 9.53 -12.59
C ASP A 111 -7.14 8.78 -13.11
N GLY A 112 -7.28 8.18 -14.30
CA GLY A 112 -6.19 7.43 -14.94
C GLY A 112 -4.96 8.28 -15.25
N LYS A 113 -5.06 9.62 -15.29
CA LYS A 113 -3.91 10.50 -15.50
C LYS A 113 -3.01 10.63 -14.28
N GLN A 114 -3.54 10.33 -13.09
CA GLN A 114 -2.80 10.37 -11.82
C GLN A 114 -2.32 8.99 -11.38
N ALA A 115 -2.72 7.93 -12.09
CA ALA A 115 -2.26 6.57 -11.85
C ALA A 115 -0.74 6.48 -11.97
N HIS A 116 -0.13 5.52 -11.26
CA HIS A 116 1.32 5.34 -11.16
C HIS A 116 2.03 6.38 -10.29
N GLY A 117 1.29 7.38 -9.78
CA GLY A 117 1.73 8.19 -8.65
C GLY A 117 1.48 7.46 -7.33
N ALA A 118 2.55 7.09 -6.62
CA ALA A 118 2.46 6.35 -5.36
C ALA A 118 1.51 6.99 -4.33
N LEU A 119 1.48 8.34 -4.24
CA LEU A 119 0.54 9.05 -3.36
C LEU A 119 -0.92 8.82 -3.78
N TYR A 120 -1.23 8.96 -5.07
CA TYR A 120 -2.57 8.80 -5.59
C TYR A 120 -3.05 7.35 -5.45
N ASP A 121 -2.23 6.39 -5.87
CA ASP A 121 -2.56 4.97 -5.80
C ASP A 121 -2.73 4.51 -4.33
N THR A 122 -1.93 5.02 -3.39
CA THR A 122 -2.08 4.75 -1.95
C THR A 122 -3.40 5.30 -1.43
N ASP A 123 -3.74 6.55 -1.76
CA ASP A 123 -4.98 7.20 -1.34
C ASP A 123 -6.23 6.46 -1.86
N ARG A 124 -6.25 6.12 -3.16
CA ARG A 124 -7.35 5.34 -3.76
C ARG A 124 -7.45 3.93 -3.16
N THR A 125 -6.32 3.26 -2.93
CA THR A 125 -6.28 1.92 -2.31
C THR A 125 -6.77 1.96 -0.86
N ALA A 126 -6.41 3.00 -0.10
CA ALA A 126 -6.89 3.18 1.28
C ALA A 126 -8.41 3.38 1.33
N LEU A 127 -8.96 4.25 0.47
CA LEU A 127 -10.41 4.42 0.35
C LEU A 127 -11.12 3.13 -0.05
N LEU A 128 -10.56 2.39 -1.01
CA LEU A 128 -11.11 1.11 -1.46
C LEU A 128 -11.12 0.07 -0.33
N PHE A 129 -10.01 -0.07 0.40
CA PHE A 129 -9.93 -1.00 1.53
C PHE A 129 -10.95 -0.66 2.62
N CYS A 130 -11.07 0.63 2.98
CA CYS A 130 -12.08 1.10 3.92
C CYS A 130 -13.51 0.77 3.45
N GLU A 131 -13.82 1.01 2.17
CA GLU A 131 -15.15 0.69 1.62
C GLU A 131 -15.44 -0.81 1.67
N ILE A 132 -14.47 -1.67 1.32
CA ILE A 132 -14.62 -3.14 1.40
C ILE A 132 -14.99 -3.57 2.83
N VAL A 133 -14.24 -3.12 3.83
CA VAL A 133 -14.47 -3.47 5.24
C VAL A 133 -15.81 -2.91 5.73
N ASN A 134 -16.13 -1.66 5.39
CA ASN A 134 -17.37 -1.01 5.80
C ASN A 134 -18.59 -1.61 5.13
N LYS A 135 -18.49 -2.03 3.87
CA LYS A 135 -19.57 -2.70 3.14
C LYS A 135 -19.90 -4.04 3.77
N TRP A 136 -18.89 -4.84 4.13
CA TRP A 136 -19.10 -6.10 4.86
C TRP A 136 -19.81 -5.87 6.20
N LYS A 137 -19.38 -4.85 6.97
CA LYS A 137 -20.06 -4.43 8.21
C LYS A 137 -21.51 -4.02 7.96
N LYS A 138 -21.78 -3.18 6.95
CA LYS A 138 -23.12 -2.67 6.61
C LYS A 138 -24.10 -3.78 6.20
N LEU A 139 -23.58 -4.83 5.57
CA LEU A 139 -24.35 -6.02 5.18
C LEU A 139 -24.53 -7.03 6.32
N GLY A 140 -24.07 -6.72 7.53
CA GLY A 140 -24.23 -7.58 8.70
C GLY A 140 -23.19 -8.70 8.81
N GLY A 141 -22.13 -8.68 8.01
CA GLY A 141 -21.06 -9.68 8.07
C GLY A 141 -20.08 -9.49 9.24
N TRP A 142 -20.13 -8.33 9.91
CA TRP A 142 -19.37 -8.06 11.14
C TRP A 142 -20.13 -7.07 12.05
N PRO A 143 -20.22 -7.29 13.39
CA PRO A 143 -19.62 -8.40 14.15
C PRO A 143 -20.21 -9.75 13.77
N LEU A 144 -19.44 -10.83 13.98
CA LEU A 144 -19.99 -12.18 13.86
C LEU A 144 -21.08 -12.36 14.91
N THR A 145 -22.17 -13.04 14.54
CA THR A 145 -23.18 -13.45 15.50
C THR A 145 -22.54 -14.44 16.46
N THR A 146 -22.44 -14.05 17.73
CA THR A 146 -22.12 -14.98 18.81
C THR A 146 -23.39 -15.73 19.16
N ASP A 147 -23.43 -17.04 18.94
CA ASP A 147 -24.38 -17.90 19.64
C ASP A 147 -24.06 -17.91 21.14
#